data_AF-A0A2M7A259-F1
#
_entry.id   AF-A0A2M7A259-F1
#
_cell.length_a   1.000
_cell.length_b   1.000
_cell.length_c   1.000
_cell.angle_alpha   90.00
_cell.angle_beta   90.00
_cell.angle_gamma   90.00
#
_symmetry.space_group_name_H-M   'P 1'
#
loop_
_entity.id
_entity.type
_entity.pdbx_description
1 polymer ?
#
loop_
_entity_poly.entity_id
_entity_poly.type
_entity_poly.pdbx_seq_one_letter_code
_entity_poly.pdbx_strand_id
1 'polypeptide(L)'
;MFRTLKPAKVYVTDDVYGDPAAAARVETMMSAIEPDAPLQCVTYDELNDIAPQRWSSVPRWGAVVNPRDPDLVLTTGKFWSDEQKQSFLEKYPNLATHDLAGFTVKAWRRDGETDWREENRGTVCQSAWQLHSIMGCPFRCAYCGLGGVNRILVNVEEYMAHLNEIVSLDPKQRLYKWDNVTDVSVFEPELGHSKMLVEYFADKPDRYLEIYVGKSNNID
;
A
#
# COMPACT_ATOMS: atom_id res chain seq x y z
N MET A 1 -2.86 -12.57 11.30
CA MET A 1 -2.47 -13.01 9.93
C MET A 1 -3.20 -14.28 9.43
N PHE A 2 -3.85 -14.25 8.24
CA PHE A 2 -4.65 -15.35 7.61
C PHE A 2 -3.90 -16.67 7.44
N ARG A 3 -2.64 -16.56 7.03
CA ARG A 3 -1.65 -17.61 6.96
C ARG A 3 -0.30 -16.93 7.05
N THR A 4 0.67 -17.57 7.68
CA THR A 4 2.03 -17.05 7.72
C THR A 4 2.57 -16.86 6.30
N LEU A 5 2.91 -15.62 5.94
CA LEU A 5 3.52 -15.32 4.66
C LEU A 5 4.99 -15.77 4.65
N LYS A 6 5.45 -16.28 3.50
CA LYS A 6 6.81 -16.80 3.29
C LYS A 6 7.54 -16.07 2.14
N PRO A 7 7.77 -14.75 2.27
CA PRO A 7 8.45 -13.97 1.24
C PRO A 7 9.89 -14.44 1.05
N ALA A 8 10.46 -14.26 -0.15
CA ALA A 8 11.87 -14.61 -0.38
C ALA A 8 12.80 -13.62 0.33
N LYS A 9 12.42 -12.36 0.21
CA LYS A 9 13.14 -11.21 0.75
C LYS A 9 12.17 -10.27 1.42
N VAL A 10 12.64 -9.71 2.52
CA VAL A 10 12.02 -8.56 3.19
C VAL A 10 13.07 -7.48 3.27
N TYR A 11 12.74 -6.31 2.72
CA TYR A 11 13.55 -5.12 2.78
C TYR A 11 12.84 -4.08 3.64
N VAL A 12 13.62 -3.27 4.36
CA VAL A 12 13.13 -2.08 5.07
C VAL A 12 14.04 -0.92 4.73
N THR A 13 13.46 0.24 4.38
CA THR A 13 14.25 1.44 4.12
C THR A 13 14.75 2.03 5.43
N ASP A 14 16.00 2.50 5.46
CA ASP A 14 16.67 2.99 6.67
C ASP A 14 15.93 4.13 7.38
N ASP A 15 15.26 5.00 6.62
CA ASP A 15 14.43 6.10 7.12
C ASP A 15 13.29 5.65 8.05
N VAL A 16 12.80 4.41 7.91
CA VAL A 16 11.80 3.83 8.81
C VAL A 16 12.28 3.84 10.27
N TYR A 17 13.57 3.63 10.50
CA TYR A 17 14.13 3.62 11.86
C TYR A 17 14.31 5.03 12.46
N GLY A 18 14.05 6.08 11.67
CA GLY A 18 13.93 7.46 12.17
C GLY A 18 12.62 7.70 12.94
N ASP A 19 11.61 6.85 12.76
CA ASP A 19 10.33 6.90 13.47
C ASP A 19 10.19 5.66 14.39
N PRO A 20 10.21 5.85 15.73
CA PRO A 20 10.06 4.74 16.68
C PRO A 20 8.76 3.93 16.51
N ALA A 21 7.65 4.57 16.11
CA ALA A 21 6.38 3.87 15.90
C ALA A 21 6.45 2.98 14.65
N ALA A 22 7.04 3.49 13.58
CA ALA A 22 7.26 2.72 12.35
C ALA A 22 8.23 1.55 12.57
N ALA A 23 9.33 1.77 13.31
CA ALA A 23 10.27 0.72 13.68
C ALA A 23 9.58 -0.40 14.50
N ALA A 24 8.77 -0.05 15.51
CA ALA A 24 8.03 -1.03 16.30
C ALA A 24 7.03 -1.83 15.44
N ARG A 25 6.43 -1.20 14.42
CA ARG A 25 5.54 -1.86 13.46
C ARG A 25 6.27 -2.85 12.57
N VAL A 26 7.50 -2.54 12.14
CA VAL A 26 8.36 -3.49 11.43
C VAL A 26 8.60 -4.74 12.27
N GLU A 27 9.00 -4.58 13.53
CA GLU A 27 9.22 -5.72 14.43
C GLU A 27 7.95 -6.57 14.63
N THR A 28 6.81 -5.91 14.80
CA THR A 28 5.50 -6.58 14.92
C THR A 28 5.18 -7.40 13.67
N MET A 29 5.32 -6.80 12.49
CA MET A 29 5.12 -7.47 11.19
C MET A 29 6.07 -8.66 11.01
N MET A 30 7.36 -8.49 11.35
CA MET A 30 8.38 -9.53 11.23
C MET A 30 8.09 -10.72 12.14
N SER A 31 7.45 -10.51 13.30
CA SER A 31 7.07 -11.59 14.21
C SER A 31 5.98 -12.52 13.66
N ALA A 32 5.23 -12.08 12.64
CA ALA A 32 4.12 -12.82 12.04
C ALA A 32 4.42 -13.41 10.66
N ILE A 33 5.63 -13.23 10.13
CA ILE A 33 6.05 -13.77 8.82
C ILE A 33 7.28 -14.68 8.95
N GLU A 34 7.46 -15.58 7.98
CA GLU A 34 8.57 -16.53 7.91
C GLU A 34 9.36 -16.34 6.60
N PRO A 35 10.22 -15.30 6.50
CA PRO A 35 10.97 -15.07 5.28
C PRO A 35 12.08 -16.11 5.08
N ASP A 36 12.42 -16.42 3.82
CA ASP A 36 13.52 -17.34 3.48
C ASP A 36 14.91 -16.79 3.88
N ALA A 37 15.00 -15.48 4.09
CA ALA A 37 16.23 -14.77 4.44
C ALA A 37 15.95 -13.71 5.53
N PRO A 38 16.96 -13.32 6.33
CA PRO A 38 16.82 -12.25 7.31
C PRO A 38 16.36 -10.92 6.67
N LEU A 39 15.66 -10.10 7.47
CA LEU A 39 15.31 -8.72 7.14
C LEU A 39 16.57 -7.93 6.72
N GLN A 40 16.47 -7.20 5.61
CA GLN A 40 17.56 -6.37 5.10
C GLN A 40 17.21 -4.89 5.25
N CYS A 41 17.93 -4.18 6.10
CA CYS A 41 17.90 -2.72 6.13
C CYS A 41 18.69 -2.20 4.93
N VAL A 42 18.07 -1.35 4.10
CA VAL A 42 18.66 -0.81 2.88
C VAL A 42 18.47 0.70 2.80
N THR A 43 19.45 1.38 2.23
CA THR A 43 19.33 2.77 1.80
C THR A 43 18.49 2.86 0.53
N TYR A 44 18.05 4.07 0.17
CA TYR A 44 17.36 4.28 -1.12
C TYR A 44 18.27 4.05 -2.34
N ASP A 45 19.58 4.30 -2.22
CA ASP A 45 20.56 3.98 -3.27
C ASP A 45 20.60 2.47 -3.53
N GLU A 46 20.71 1.66 -2.47
CA GLU A 46 20.71 0.19 -2.58
C GLU A 46 19.38 -0.35 -3.09
N LEU A 47 18.25 0.17 -2.59
CA LEU A 47 16.92 -0.26 -3.06
C LEU A 47 16.72 0.09 -4.55
N ASN A 48 17.23 1.24 -4.99
CA ASN A 48 17.18 1.66 -6.39
C ASN A 48 17.99 0.74 -7.31
N ASP A 49 19.08 0.16 -6.82
CA ASP A 49 19.88 -0.83 -7.56
C ASP A 49 19.22 -2.22 -7.57
N ILE A 50 18.55 -2.61 -6.48
CA ILE A 50 17.85 -3.89 -6.33
C ILE A 50 16.59 -3.94 -7.21
N ALA A 51 15.82 -2.85 -7.25
CA ALA A 51 14.50 -2.81 -7.85
C ALA A 51 14.42 -3.35 -9.30
N PRO A 52 15.26 -2.92 -10.26
CA PRO A 52 15.15 -3.38 -11.64
C PRO A 52 15.52 -4.86 -11.80
N GLN A 53 16.36 -5.40 -10.92
CA GLN A 53 16.81 -6.79 -10.97
C GLN A 53 15.73 -7.77 -10.48
N ARG A 54 14.82 -7.29 -9.62
CA ARG A 54 13.80 -8.14 -8.97
C ARG A 54 12.39 -7.91 -9.48
N TRP A 55 12.03 -6.66 -9.78
CA TRP A 55 10.62 -6.26 -9.93
C TRP A 55 10.33 -5.40 -11.17
N SER A 56 11.29 -5.28 -12.11
CA SER A 56 11.06 -4.55 -13.38
C SER A 56 10.00 -5.18 -14.28
N SER A 57 9.83 -6.49 -14.20
CA SER A 57 8.84 -7.24 -14.98
C SER A 57 8.20 -8.31 -14.10
N VAL A 58 6.98 -8.03 -13.64
CA VAL A 58 6.18 -8.95 -12.86
C VAL A 58 5.03 -9.46 -13.74
N PRO A 59 5.01 -10.75 -14.11
CA PRO A 59 3.90 -11.31 -14.86
C PRO A 59 2.63 -11.36 -14.01
N ARG A 60 1.46 -11.40 -14.67
CA ARG A 60 0.21 -11.72 -13.97
C ARG A 60 0.33 -13.10 -13.31
N TRP A 61 -0.31 -13.27 -12.16
CA TRP A 61 -0.22 -14.50 -11.37
C TRP A 61 -0.56 -15.77 -12.17
N GLY A 62 -1.52 -15.72 -13.09
CA GLY A 62 -1.87 -16.87 -13.93
C GLY A 62 -0.78 -17.33 -14.90
N ALA A 63 0.24 -16.51 -15.13
CA ALA A 63 1.42 -16.85 -15.94
C ALA A 63 2.64 -17.24 -15.10
N VAL A 64 2.56 -17.16 -13.76
CA VAL A 64 3.66 -17.52 -12.87
C VAL A 64 3.71 -19.03 -12.68
N VAL A 65 4.80 -19.65 -13.12
CA VAL A 65 5.09 -21.06 -12.81
C VAL A 65 5.56 -21.16 -11.36
N ASN A 66 4.95 -22.06 -10.58
CA ASN A 66 5.27 -22.28 -9.15
C ASN A 66 5.26 -20.98 -8.32
N PRO A 67 4.09 -20.30 -8.21
CA PRO A 67 4.02 -19.02 -7.54
C PRO A 67 4.38 -19.13 -6.05
N ARG A 68 5.19 -18.18 -5.59
CA ARG A 68 5.57 -17.99 -4.18
C ARG A 68 4.94 -16.72 -3.61
N ASP A 69 5.12 -16.47 -2.31
CA ASP A 69 4.70 -15.19 -1.75
C ASP A 69 5.59 -14.05 -2.30
N PRO A 70 4.99 -12.88 -2.60
CA PRO A 70 5.74 -11.69 -3.01
C PRO A 70 6.84 -11.33 -2.02
N ASP A 71 7.90 -10.69 -2.50
CA ASP A 71 8.82 -9.98 -1.60
C ASP A 71 8.06 -8.87 -0.87
N LEU A 72 8.56 -8.48 0.30
CA LEU A 72 8.01 -7.34 1.05
C LEU A 72 9.03 -6.21 1.08
N VAL A 73 8.56 -4.98 0.89
CA VAL A 73 9.36 -3.76 1.05
C VAL A 73 8.62 -2.82 2.01
N LEU A 74 9.15 -2.69 3.21
CA LEU A 74 8.62 -1.85 4.28
C LEU A 74 9.23 -0.45 4.16
N THR A 75 8.40 0.57 3.97
CA THR A 75 8.86 1.95 3.76
C THR A 75 7.93 2.97 4.44
N THR A 76 8.24 4.25 4.33
CA THR A 76 7.45 5.36 4.83
C THR A 76 6.57 5.95 3.73
N GLY A 77 5.33 6.29 4.09
CA GLY A 77 4.43 7.10 3.30
C GLY A 77 4.91 8.53 3.32
N LYS A 78 5.09 9.13 2.14
CA LYS A 78 5.65 10.47 2.01
C LYS A 78 4.57 11.47 1.64
N PHE A 79 4.36 12.47 2.50
CA PHE A 79 3.44 13.59 2.31
C PHE A 79 4.17 14.84 1.79
N TRP A 80 5.10 14.64 0.88
CA TRP A 80 5.95 15.70 0.34
C TRP A 80 5.25 16.50 -0.75
N SER A 81 5.78 17.69 -1.03
CA SER A 81 5.40 18.48 -2.21
C SER A 81 5.75 17.75 -3.52
N ASP A 82 5.10 18.16 -4.62
CA ASP A 82 5.36 17.60 -5.93
C ASP A 82 6.80 17.84 -6.39
N GLU A 83 7.39 18.99 -6.05
CA GLU A 83 8.79 19.31 -6.35
C GLU A 83 9.76 18.37 -5.62
N GLN A 84 9.51 18.11 -4.33
CA GLN A 84 10.31 17.17 -3.54
C GLN A 84 10.18 15.74 -4.07
N LYS A 85 8.95 15.31 -4.40
CA LYS A 85 8.69 14.01 -5.02
C LYS A 85 9.42 13.87 -6.35
N GLN A 86 9.33 14.87 -7.22
CA GLN A 86 9.99 14.86 -8.51
C GLN A 86 11.51 14.76 -8.35
N SER A 87 12.10 15.61 -7.51
CA SER A 87 13.55 15.59 -7.25
C SER A 87 14.02 14.22 -6.70
N PHE A 88 13.23 13.60 -5.82
CA PHE A 88 13.54 12.27 -5.31
C PHE A 88 13.51 11.19 -6.40
N LEU A 89 12.49 11.20 -7.26
CA LEU A 89 12.36 10.23 -8.35
C LEU A 89 13.37 10.46 -9.49
N GLU A 90 13.84 11.70 -9.68
CA GLU A 90 14.97 11.97 -10.58
C GLU A 90 16.27 11.36 -10.05
N LYS A 91 16.48 11.39 -8.73
CA LYS A 91 17.64 10.76 -8.09
C LYS A 91 17.51 9.23 -8.05
N TYR A 92 16.31 8.70 -7.81
CA TYR A 92 16.02 7.28 -7.62
C TYR A 92 14.95 6.77 -8.59
N PRO A 93 15.24 6.75 -9.91
CA PRO A 93 14.24 6.50 -10.94
C PRO A 93 13.62 5.10 -10.87
N ASN A 94 14.36 4.10 -10.37
CA ASN A 94 13.87 2.72 -10.31
C ASN A 94 12.86 2.52 -9.16
N LEU A 95 12.75 3.46 -8.22
CA LEU A 95 11.79 3.37 -7.12
C LEU A 95 10.37 3.76 -7.52
N ALA A 96 10.17 4.27 -8.74
CA ALA A 96 8.85 4.46 -9.33
C ALA A 96 8.14 3.12 -9.59
N THR A 97 8.91 2.05 -9.86
CA THR A 97 8.39 0.70 -10.02
C THR A 97 7.66 0.26 -8.76
N HIS A 98 6.39 -0.16 -8.88
CA HIS A 98 5.53 -0.55 -7.76
C HIS A 98 5.42 0.49 -6.63
N ASP A 99 5.76 1.75 -6.92
CA ASP A 99 5.85 2.85 -5.95
C ASP A 99 6.64 2.47 -4.68
N LEU A 100 7.83 1.88 -4.88
CA LEU A 100 8.77 1.55 -3.81
C LEU A 100 9.24 2.79 -3.05
N ALA A 101 9.13 3.98 -3.64
CA ALA A 101 9.40 5.26 -2.98
C ALA A 101 8.34 5.66 -1.93
N GLY A 102 7.12 5.10 -1.96
CA GLY A 102 6.08 5.38 -0.96
C GLY A 102 5.30 6.69 -1.16
N PHE A 103 5.19 7.20 -2.38
CA PHE A 103 4.47 8.46 -2.67
C PHE A 103 2.98 8.27 -2.97
N THR A 104 2.56 7.07 -3.34
CA THR A 104 1.15 6.73 -3.57
C THR A 104 0.51 6.40 -2.23
N VAL A 105 0.24 7.45 -1.47
CA VAL A 105 -0.58 7.43 -0.25
C VAL A 105 -2.06 7.64 -0.58
N LYS A 106 -2.34 8.33 -1.69
CA LYS A 106 -3.68 8.58 -2.24
C LYS A 106 -3.64 8.56 -3.76
N ALA A 107 -4.76 8.24 -4.39
CA ALA A 107 -4.89 8.30 -5.85
C ALA A 107 -6.26 8.84 -6.27
N TRP A 108 -6.30 9.81 -7.18
CA TRP A 108 -7.54 10.21 -7.83
C TRP A 108 -7.93 9.20 -8.88
N ARG A 109 -9.23 8.91 -8.99
CA ARG A 109 -9.78 8.10 -10.06
C ARG A 109 -10.77 8.92 -10.86
N ARG A 110 -10.74 8.74 -12.18
CA ARG A 110 -11.58 9.49 -13.11
C ARG A 110 -13.07 9.24 -12.93
N ASP A 111 -13.48 8.11 -12.34
CA ASP A 111 -14.86 7.88 -11.93
C ASP A 111 -15.33 8.78 -10.78
N GLY A 112 -14.44 9.64 -10.26
CA GLY A 112 -14.71 10.81 -9.44
C GLY A 112 -15.31 12.01 -10.21
N GLU A 113 -15.04 12.10 -11.51
CA GLU A 113 -15.36 13.26 -12.36
C GLU A 113 -16.83 13.21 -12.81
N THR A 114 -17.50 14.37 -12.86
CA THR A 114 -18.94 14.43 -13.15
C THR A 114 -19.24 14.11 -14.61
N ASP A 115 -18.47 14.67 -15.54
CA ASP A 115 -18.51 14.37 -16.97
C ASP A 115 -18.25 12.88 -17.25
N TRP A 116 -17.21 12.30 -16.62
CA TRP A 116 -16.92 10.88 -16.75
C TRP A 116 -18.13 10.03 -16.34
N ARG A 117 -18.81 10.37 -15.24
CA ARG A 117 -20.01 9.65 -14.76
C ARG A 117 -21.20 9.80 -15.69
N GLU A 118 -21.42 11.01 -16.23
CA GLU A 118 -22.52 11.29 -17.15
C GLU A 118 -22.36 10.54 -18.48
N GLU A 119 -21.11 10.42 -18.95
CA GLU A 119 -20.74 9.71 -20.17
C GLU A 119 -20.71 8.18 -19.98
N ASN A 120 -20.20 7.69 -18.84
CA ASN A 120 -20.03 6.26 -18.55
C ASN A 120 -21.18 5.71 -17.69
N ARG A 121 -22.42 5.98 -18.13
CA ARG A 121 -23.65 5.56 -17.44
C ARG A 121 -23.63 4.06 -17.11
N GLY A 122 -24.12 3.70 -15.93
CA GLY A 122 -24.26 2.31 -15.48
C GLY A 122 -23.18 1.81 -14.52
N THR A 123 -22.17 2.63 -14.21
CA THR A 123 -21.23 2.35 -13.13
C THR A 123 -21.87 2.71 -11.77
N VAL A 124 -21.94 1.74 -10.87
CA VAL A 124 -22.50 1.94 -9.52
C VAL A 124 -21.46 2.54 -8.58
N CYS A 125 -20.18 2.23 -8.81
CA CYS A 125 -19.10 2.69 -7.98
C CYS A 125 -18.52 4.02 -8.51
N GLN A 126 -18.38 4.99 -7.62
CA GLN A 126 -17.94 6.35 -7.92
C GLN A 126 -16.68 6.66 -7.12
N SER A 127 -15.57 6.03 -7.50
CA SER A 127 -14.31 6.16 -6.78
C SER A 127 -13.73 7.55 -7.07
N ALA A 128 -13.67 8.42 -6.06
CA ALA A 128 -12.96 9.69 -6.15
C ALA A 128 -11.53 9.49 -5.60
N TRP A 129 -11.12 10.19 -4.55
CA TRP A 129 -9.84 9.90 -3.88
C TRP A 129 -9.86 8.53 -3.22
N GLN A 130 -8.90 7.69 -3.58
CA GLN A 130 -8.63 6.40 -2.94
C GLN A 130 -7.46 6.56 -1.97
N LEU A 131 -7.47 5.78 -0.89
CA LEU A 131 -6.49 5.80 0.18
C LEU A 131 -5.66 4.51 0.11
N HIS A 132 -4.33 4.62 0.23
CA HIS A 132 -3.41 3.49 0.03
C HIS A 132 -2.29 3.46 1.06
N SER A 133 -2.03 2.29 1.64
CA SER A 133 -0.82 1.97 2.38
C SER A 133 -0.02 0.81 1.81
N ILE A 134 -0.63 0.00 0.95
CA ILE A 134 0.05 -1.15 0.36
C ILE A 134 -0.10 -1.09 -1.16
N MET A 135 0.98 -1.40 -1.86
CA MET A 135 0.95 -1.67 -3.30
C MET A 135 1.40 -3.11 -3.53
N GLY A 136 0.51 -3.93 -4.08
CA GLY A 136 0.75 -5.36 -4.29
C GLY A 136 -0.19 -6.22 -3.44
N CYS A 137 -0.32 -7.50 -3.80
CA CYS A 137 -1.19 -8.43 -3.10
C CYS A 137 -0.58 -9.84 -3.04
N PRO A 138 -0.59 -10.51 -1.86
CA PRO A 138 -0.13 -11.89 -1.75
C PRO A 138 -1.11 -12.92 -2.34
N PHE A 139 -2.31 -12.50 -2.75
CA PHE A 139 -3.30 -13.39 -3.37
C PHE A 139 -3.04 -13.61 -4.87
N ARG A 140 -3.05 -14.88 -5.26
CA ARG A 140 -2.59 -15.35 -6.58
C ARG A 140 -3.73 -15.55 -7.57
N CYS A 141 -4.59 -14.54 -7.68
CA CYS A 141 -5.72 -14.60 -8.61
C CYS A 141 -5.18 -14.68 -10.04
N ALA A 142 -5.59 -15.66 -10.85
CA ALA A 142 -5.02 -15.89 -12.18
C ALA A 142 -4.98 -14.63 -13.08
N TYR A 143 -5.98 -13.74 -12.94
CA TYR A 143 -6.07 -12.51 -13.72
C TYR A 143 -5.23 -11.33 -13.20
N CYS A 144 -4.70 -11.41 -11.98
CA CYS A 144 -4.19 -10.26 -11.25
C CYS A 144 -2.71 -9.98 -11.55
N GLY A 145 -2.37 -8.70 -11.71
CA GLY A 145 -1.01 -8.20 -11.95
C GLY A 145 -0.30 -7.62 -10.73
N LEU A 146 -0.87 -7.78 -9.52
CA LEU A 146 -0.35 -7.20 -8.27
C LEU A 146 0.63 -8.14 -7.55
N GLY A 147 1.28 -9.05 -8.27
CA GLY A 147 2.24 -10.00 -7.69
C GLY A 147 3.65 -9.41 -7.52
N GLY A 148 4.63 -10.28 -7.29
CA GLY A 148 6.05 -9.93 -7.30
C GLY A 148 6.55 -9.27 -6.01
N VAL A 149 6.01 -8.09 -5.68
CA VAL A 149 6.39 -7.33 -4.48
C VAL A 149 5.18 -6.64 -3.84
N ASN A 150 5.13 -6.65 -2.52
CA ASN A 150 4.23 -5.82 -1.74
C ASN A 150 5.04 -4.70 -1.08
N ARG A 151 4.86 -3.45 -1.55
CA ARG A 151 5.33 -2.27 -0.82
C ARG A 151 4.33 -1.98 0.29
N ILE A 152 4.79 -1.82 1.52
CA ILE A 152 3.95 -1.61 2.71
C ILE A 152 4.44 -0.37 3.42
N LEU A 153 3.54 0.60 3.64
CA LEU A 153 3.82 1.74 4.49
C LEU A 153 3.77 1.32 5.96
N VAL A 154 4.72 1.77 6.77
CA VAL A 154 4.77 1.40 8.18
C VAL A 154 4.68 2.60 9.13
N ASN A 155 4.42 3.81 8.64
CA ASN A 155 4.26 5.06 9.42
C ASN A 155 2.80 5.56 9.40
N VAL A 156 1.84 4.70 9.75
CA VAL A 156 0.41 5.08 9.67
C VAL A 156 0.06 6.26 10.57
N GLU A 157 0.76 6.47 11.68
CA GLU A 157 0.55 7.64 12.55
C GLU A 157 0.73 8.96 11.77
N GLU A 158 1.76 9.06 10.93
CA GLU A 158 1.96 10.20 10.03
C GLU A 158 0.83 10.27 8.99
N TYR A 159 0.40 9.13 8.46
CA TYR A 159 -0.75 9.07 7.56
C TYR A 159 -2.01 9.66 8.22
N MET A 160 -2.30 9.25 9.46
CA MET A 160 -3.46 9.74 10.21
C MET A 160 -3.39 11.25 10.46
N ALA A 161 -2.19 11.80 10.67
CA ALA A 161 -1.99 13.24 10.82
C ALA A 161 -2.41 14.03 9.55
N HIS A 162 -2.23 13.45 8.36
CA HIS A 162 -2.60 14.04 7.08
C HIS A 162 -4.00 13.66 6.58
N LEU A 163 -4.69 12.72 7.23
CA LEU A 163 -5.94 12.16 6.71
C LEU A 163 -7.06 13.20 6.58
N ASN A 164 -7.14 14.17 7.50
CA ASN A 164 -8.10 15.28 7.40
C ASN A 164 -7.90 16.11 6.12
N GLU A 165 -6.64 16.38 5.75
CA GLU A 165 -6.30 17.13 4.54
C GLU A 165 -6.75 16.36 3.30
N ILE A 166 -6.49 15.05 3.27
CA ILE A 166 -6.86 14.17 2.15
C ILE A 166 -8.38 14.08 2.00
N VAL A 167 -9.10 13.85 3.10
CA VAL A 167 -10.56 13.74 3.11
C VAL A 167 -11.23 15.06 2.70
N SER A 168 -10.55 16.19 2.90
CA SER A 168 -11.04 17.52 2.53
C SER A 168 -10.82 17.88 1.05
N LEU A 169 -10.06 17.08 0.29
CA LEU A 169 -9.76 17.35 -1.13
C LEU A 169 -11.02 17.36 -2.02
N ASP A 170 -12.00 16.52 -1.71
CA ASP A 170 -13.33 16.57 -2.34
C ASP A 170 -14.43 16.55 -1.26
N PRO A 171 -14.98 17.72 -0.89
CA PRO A 171 -16.04 17.81 0.10
C PRO A 171 -17.32 17.04 -0.26
N LYS A 172 -17.53 16.69 -1.53
CA LYS A 172 -18.70 15.92 -1.98
C LYS A 172 -18.48 14.41 -1.88
N GLN A 173 -17.24 13.96 -1.76
CA GLN A 173 -16.93 12.55 -1.61
C GLN A 173 -17.44 12.04 -0.26
N ARG A 174 -18.19 10.94 -0.30
CA ARG A 174 -18.71 10.27 0.91
C ARG A 174 -18.07 8.91 1.15
N LEU A 175 -17.61 8.20 0.12
CA LEU A 175 -17.04 6.86 0.23
C LEU A 175 -15.53 6.91 -0.04
N TYR A 176 -14.72 6.37 0.87
CA TYR A 176 -13.27 6.29 0.78
C TYR A 176 -12.85 4.83 0.71
N LYS A 177 -12.17 4.47 -0.37
CA LYS A 177 -11.68 3.12 -0.60
C LYS A 177 -10.31 2.98 0.03
N TRP A 178 -10.19 2.05 0.96
CA TRP A 178 -8.92 1.70 1.58
C TRP A 178 -8.28 0.53 0.85
N ASP A 179 -7.08 0.78 0.33
CA ASP A 179 -6.17 -0.25 -0.13
C ASP A 179 -6.75 -1.20 -1.19
N ASN A 180 -7.48 -0.64 -2.17
CA ASN A 180 -8.10 -1.40 -3.26
C ASN A 180 -7.11 -2.06 -4.27
N VAL A 181 -5.82 -1.98 -4.00
CA VAL A 181 -4.72 -2.64 -4.72
C VAL A 181 -4.05 -3.71 -3.84
N THR A 182 -4.69 -4.07 -2.73
CA THR A 182 -4.34 -5.21 -1.89
C THR A 182 -5.58 -5.79 -1.22
N ASP A 183 -5.40 -6.85 -0.45
CA ASP A 183 -6.38 -7.31 0.54
C ASP A 183 -5.73 -7.07 1.89
N VAL A 184 -5.95 -5.88 2.47
CA VAL A 184 -5.19 -5.38 3.62
C VAL A 184 -5.33 -6.29 4.84
N SER A 185 -6.46 -6.97 4.97
CA SER A 185 -6.75 -7.84 6.11
C SER A 185 -5.74 -8.98 6.27
N VAL A 186 -4.99 -9.35 5.22
CA VAL A 186 -3.93 -10.37 5.33
C VAL A 186 -2.78 -9.91 6.23
N PHE A 187 -2.54 -8.60 6.36
CA PHE A 187 -1.47 -8.01 7.16
C PHE A 187 -1.94 -7.55 8.55
N GLU A 188 -3.23 -7.69 8.85
CA GLU A 188 -3.81 -7.30 10.14
C GLU A 188 -3.79 -8.48 11.14
N PRO A 189 -3.79 -8.25 12.46
CA PRO A 189 -3.71 -6.95 13.14
C PRO A 189 -2.27 -6.39 13.22
N GLU A 190 -1.28 -7.10 12.68
CA GLU A 190 0.14 -6.75 12.87
C GLU A 190 0.52 -5.40 12.24
N LEU A 191 -0.12 -5.04 11.13
CA LEU A 191 0.03 -3.73 10.49
C LEU A 191 -0.72 -2.62 11.27
N GLY A 192 -1.92 -2.91 11.75
CA GLY A 192 -2.72 -2.03 12.63
C GLY A 192 -3.39 -0.86 11.93
N HIS A 193 -3.34 -0.75 10.60
CA HIS A 193 -3.86 0.40 9.86
C HIS A 193 -5.38 0.45 9.85
N SER A 194 -6.01 -0.71 9.63
CA SER A 194 -7.46 -0.82 9.43
C SER A 194 -8.21 -0.36 10.68
N LYS A 195 -7.71 -0.71 11.87
CA LYS A 195 -8.29 -0.25 13.14
C LYS A 195 -8.29 1.28 13.24
N MET A 196 -7.15 1.93 12.99
CA MET A 196 -7.04 3.39 13.10
C MET A 196 -7.96 4.11 12.11
N LEU A 197 -8.09 3.59 10.88
CA LEU A 197 -8.99 4.14 9.89
C LEU A 197 -10.46 3.94 10.26
N VAL A 198 -10.84 2.76 10.75
CA VAL A 198 -12.21 2.50 11.22
C VAL A 198 -12.57 3.45 12.36
N GLU A 199 -11.68 3.62 13.34
CA GLU A 199 -11.86 4.55 14.46
C GLU A 199 -11.99 6.00 13.97
N TYR A 200 -11.16 6.41 13.00
CA TYR A 200 -11.25 7.74 12.41
C TYR A 200 -12.57 7.95 11.65
N PHE A 201 -13.03 7.02 10.82
CA PHE A 201 -14.26 7.21 10.06
C PHE A 201 -15.53 7.05 10.91
N ALA A 202 -15.45 6.37 12.06
CA ALA A 202 -16.59 6.21 12.98
C ALA A 202 -17.12 7.55 13.53
N ASP A 203 -16.28 8.59 13.63
CA ASP A 203 -16.66 9.91 14.12
C ASP A 203 -17.00 10.93 13.02
N LYS A 204 -16.94 10.52 11.74
CA LYS A 204 -17.14 11.41 10.57
C LYS A 204 -18.53 11.18 9.96
N PRO A 205 -19.55 11.99 10.29
CA PRO A 205 -20.86 11.86 9.67
C PRO A 205 -20.74 12.05 8.15
N ASP A 206 -21.53 11.28 7.39
CA ASP A 206 -21.54 11.30 5.92
C ASP A 206 -20.20 11.00 5.23
N ARG A 207 -19.30 10.31 5.94
CA ARG A 207 -18.03 9.79 5.43
C ARG A 207 -17.96 8.30 5.79
N TYR A 208 -17.71 7.47 4.79
CA TYR A 208 -17.75 6.03 4.89
C TYR A 208 -16.43 5.44 4.40
N LEU A 209 -15.94 4.44 5.11
CA LEU A 209 -14.76 3.67 4.74
C LEU A 209 -15.19 2.34 4.09
N GLU A 210 -14.70 2.07 2.89
CA GLU A 210 -14.79 0.76 2.25
C GLU A 210 -13.42 0.07 2.36
N ILE A 211 -13.36 -1.02 3.11
CA ILE A 211 -12.16 -1.85 3.23
C ILE A 211 -12.30 -3.03 2.27
N TYR A 212 -11.34 -3.19 1.36
CA TYR A 212 -11.32 -4.33 0.45
C TYR A 212 -10.84 -5.58 1.19
N VAL A 213 -11.79 -6.47 1.46
CA VAL A 213 -11.53 -7.83 1.96
C VAL A 213 -12.16 -8.80 0.98
N GLY A 214 -11.33 -9.53 0.24
CA GLY A 214 -11.81 -10.35 -0.87
C GLY A 214 -11.54 -11.84 -0.71
N LYS A 215 -10.40 -12.21 -0.10
CA LYS A 215 -9.91 -13.59 -0.09
C LYS A 215 -9.28 -14.01 1.25
N SER A 216 -8.91 -13.04 2.07
CA SER A 216 -8.51 -13.28 3.45
C SER A 216 -9.76 -13.37 4.33
N ASN A 217 -9.76 -14.28 5.31
CA ASN A 217 -10.76 -14.31 6.39
C ASN A 217 -10.16 -13.87 7.74
N ASN A 218 -9.02 -13.19 7.72
CA ASN A 218 -8.32 -12.72 8.90
C ASN A 218 -8.89 -11.37 9.35
N ILE A 219 -10.04 -11.46 10.00
CA ILE A 219 -10.89 -10.33 10.40
C ILE A 219 -11.29 -10.42 11.88
N ASP A 220 -10.51 -11.16 12.67
CA ASP A 220 -10.71 -11.33 14.12
C ASP A 220 -10.56 -10.01 14.90
#